data_AF-A0A0Q4KKZ5-F1
#
_entry.id   AF-A0A0Q4KKZ5-F1
#
_cell.length_a   1.000
_cell.length_b   1.000
_cell.length_c   1.000
_cell.angle_alpha   90.00
_cell.angle_beta   90.00
_cell.angle_gamma   90.00
#
_symmetry.space_group_name_H-M   'P 1'
#
loop_
_entity.id
_entity.type
_entity.pdbx_description
1 polymer ?
#
loop_
_entity_poly.entity_id
_entity_poly.type
_entity_poly.pdbx_seq_one_letter_code
_entity_poly.pdbx_strand_id
1 'polypeptide(L)'
;MRNDADRPTVSSADFARRFGQLRQMQDDEAIFVTHHGRATHVLTTVRHYTALQEGGSERPVDGAASPSLTDFADCLTIGVVLIDFDLRVLAINHVAQAQVDRTKDDLVGQRLFSAIPLLQGSLIETYVRRAVTSREPCSAELPSLFRADNWIRVDIHPFAHHLTILVHDITEDMKRHRLADARQSLREAIAVHDGIGYACVNIRGHIDRVEPTFCDMVRLSEERLQHVAMADLVPISHRVAFREALDQVLTGKGARTIDSALLSNDGAAVAVRVTIAELRGVYGNEGAIVLLTRQ
;
A
#
# COMPACT_ATOMS: atom_id res chain seq x y z
N MET A 1 -28.33 16.79 -33.90
CA MET A 1 -28.08 17.53 -35.15
C MET A 1 -27.66 18.95 -34.79
N ARG A 2 -26.35 19.27 -34.84
CA ARG A 2 -25.88 20.66 -34.76
C ARG A 2 -26.17 21.33 -36.11
N ASN A 3 -26.72 22.53 -36.07
CA ASN A 3 -27.12 23.32 -37.24
C ASN A 3 -25.87 23.65 -38.09
N ASP A 4 -25.92 23.47 -39.41
CA ASP A 4 -24.77 23.64 -40.33
C ASP A 4 -24.30 25.10 -40.46
N ALA A 5 -24.97 26.02 -39.76
CA ALA A 5 -24.75 27.48 -39.81
C ALA A 5 -23.70 28.01 -38.82
N ASP A 6 -23.14 27.16 -37.94
CA ASP A 6 -22.27 27.59 -36.83
C ASP A 6 -20.82 27.09 -36.95
N ARG A 7 -20.46 26.55 -38.13
CA ARG A 7 -19.09 26.05 -38.37
C ARG A 7 -18.15 27.21 -38.66
N PRO A 8 -16.96 27.26 -38.03
CA PRO A 8 -15.99 28.30 -38.33
C PRO A 8 -15.58 28.19 -39.80
N THR A 9 -15.79 29.28 -40.55
CA THR A 9 -15.44 29.35 -41.98
C THR A 9 -14.52 30.53 -42.26
N VAL A 10 -13.70 30.39 -43.30
CA VAL A 10 -12.80 31.46 -43.77
C VAL A 10 -12.76 31.44 -45.30
N SER A 11 -12.72 32.62 -45.93
CA SER A 11 -12.54 32.74 -47.37
C SER A 11 -11.12 32.35 -47.77
N SER A 12 -10.90 31.73 -48.94
CA SER A 12 -9.57 31.41 -49.45
C SER A 12 -8.64 32.63 -49.51
N ALA A 13 -9.18 33.83 -49.75
CA ALA A 13 -8.41 35.08 -49.76
C ALA A 13 -7.90 35.47 -48.36
N ASP A 14 -8.70 35.21 -47.33
CA ASP A 14 -8.36 35.52 -45.94
C ASP A 14 -7.59 34.40 -45.24
N PHE A 15 -7.70 33.17 -45.75
CA PHE A 15 -6.99 32.00 -45.23
C PHE A 15 -5.48 32.22 -45.19
N ALA A 16 -4.88 32.68 -46.30
CA ALA A 16 -3.44 32.94 -46.37
C ALA A 16 -2.99 34.07 -45.42
N ARG A 17 -3.83 35.11 -45.27
CA ARG A 17 -3.53 36.26 -44.39
C ARG A 17 -3.66 35.92 -42.91
N ARG A 18 -4.60 35.04 -42.57
CA ARG A 18 -4.92 34.68 -41.19
C ARG A 18 -4.34 33.34 -40.75
N PHE A 19 -3.53 32.68 -41.58
CA PHE A 19 -3.01 31.34 -41.30
C PHE A 19 -2.31 31.23 -39.93
N GLY A 20 -1.53 32.25 -39.54
CA GLY A 20 -0.86 32.28 -38.23
C GLY A 20 -1.83 32.30 -37.04
N GLN A 21 -2.94 33.02 -37.14
CA GLN A 21 -4.00 33.05 -36.12
C GLN A 21 -4.82 31.75 -36.13
N LEU A 22 -5.12 31.23 -37.32
CA LEU A 22 -5.86 29.98 -37.49
C LEU A 22 -5.07 28.77 -36.94
N ARG A 23 -3.72 28.82 -36.96
CA ARG A 23 -2.85 27.77 -36.36
C ARG A 23 -2.85 27.77 -34.83
N GLN A 24 -3.25 28.87 -34.19
CA GLN A 24 -3.24 29.00 -32.73
C GLN A 24 -4.57 28.58 -32.07
N MET A 25 -5.56 28.17 -32.85
CA MET A 25 -6.81 27.63 -32.32
C MET A 25 -6.52 26.29 -31.62
N GLN A 26 -6.84 26.21 -30.32
CA GLN A 26 -6.48 25.09 -29.45
C GLN A 26 -7.47 23.93 -29.47
N ASP A 27 -8.63 24.12 -30.12
CA ASP A 27 -9.67 23.11 -30.23
C ASP A 27 -9.52 22.30 -31.52
N ASP A 28 -9.78 20.99 -31.47
CA ASP A 28 -9.77 20.07 -32.63
C ASP A 28 -10.92 20.35 -33.64
N GLU A 29 -11.44 21.57 -33.67
CA GLU A 29 -12.55 21.98 -34.51
C GLU A 29 -12.09 22.26 -35.95
N ALA A 30 -12.76 21.64 -36.91
CA ALA A 30 -12.46 21.77 -38.33
C ALA A 30 -12.95 23.12 -38.89
N ILE A 31 -12.05 23.85 -39.55
CA ILE A 31 -12.36 25.15 -40.18
C ILE A 31 -12.55 24.95 -41.68
N PHE A 32 -13.68 25.41 -42.21
CA PHE A 32 -13.98 25.27 -43.64
C PHE A 32 -13.44 26.46 -44.42
N VAL A 33 -12.62 26.19 -45.43
CA VAL A 33 -12.11 27.18 -46.37
C VAL A 33 -13.06 27.28 -47.56
N THR A 34 -13.58 28.48 -47.80
CA THR A 34 -14.59 28.75 -48.81
C THR A 34 -14.06 29.55 -50.00
N HIS A 35 -14.53 29.23 -51.20
CA HIS A 35 -14.27 29.98 -52.42
C HIS A 35 -15.61 30.35 -53.07
N HIS A 36 -15.87 31.63 -53.30
CA HIS A 36 -17.19 32.16 -53.70
C HIS A 36 -18.35 31.62 -52.84
N GLY A 37 -18.16 31.56 -51.52
CA GLY A 37 -19.18 31.11 -50.56
C GLY A 37 -19.39 29.60 -50.48
N ARG A 38 -18.69 28.79 -51.28
CA ARG A 38 -18.76 27.33 -51.21
C ARG A 38 -17.53 26.75 -50.51
N ALA A 39 -17.74 25.86 -49.55
CA ALA A 39 -16.65 25.12 -48.92
C ALA A 39 -15.91 24.25 -49.95
N THR A 40 -14.58 24.38 -49.98
CA THR A 40 -13.72 23.64 -50.93
C THR A 40 -12.67 22.81 -50.19
N HIS A 41 -12.14 23.32 -49.09
CA HIS A 41 -11.10 22.67 -48.29
C HIS A 41 -11.43 22.78 -46.81
N VAL A 42 -10.76 21.97 -46.00
CA VAL A 42 -10.88 21.99 -44.54
C VAL A 42 -9.47 22.09 -43.95
N LEU A 43 -9.28 23.04 -43.04
CA LEU A 43 -8.11 23.08 -42.16
C LEU A 43 -8.46 22.33 -40.87
N THR A 44 -7.62 21.38 -40.50
CA THR A 44 -7.78 20.58 -39.28
C THR A 44 -6.41 20.17 -38.75
N THR A 45 -6.35 19.72 -37.50
CA THR A 45 -5.10 19.24 -36.91
C THR A 45 -4.68 17.92 -37.57
N VAL A 46 -3.38 17.62 -37.58
CA VAL A 46 -2.87 16.32 -38.07
C VAL A 46 -3.52 15.18 -37.27
N ARG A 47 -3.69 15.36 -35.95
CA ARG A 47 -4.36 14.39 -35.07
C ARG A 47 -5.78 14.08 -35.54
N HIS A 48 -6.59 15.10 -35.82
CA HIS A 48 -7.97 14.92 -36.26
C HIS A 48 -8.07 14.33 -37.68
N TYR A 49 -7.15 14.70 -38.58
CA TYR A 49 -7.03 14.06 -39.89
C TYR A 49 -6.68 12.57 -39.79
N THR A 50 -5.72 12.21 -38.94
CA THR A 50 -5.32 10.81 -38.70
C THR A 50 -6.48 10.00 -38.12
N ALA A 51 -7.20 10.54 -37.14
CA ALA A 51 -8.39 9.88 -36.57
C ALA A 51 -9.49 9.61 -37.63
N LEU A 52 -9.69 10.54 -38.57
CA LEU A 52 -10.64 10.36 -39.69
C LEU A 52 -10.19 9.28 -40.69
N GLN A 53 -8.87 9.16 -40.94
CA GLN A 53 -8.31 8.09 -41.77
C GLN A 53 -8.41 6.72 -41.10
N GLU A 54 -8.19 6.66 -39.79
CA GLU A 54 -8.30 5.45 -38.99
C GLU A 54 -9.76 4.97 -38.90
N GLY A 55 -10.73 5.88 -38.75
CA GLY A 55 -12.15 5.55 -38.75
C GLY A 55 -12.75 5.18 -40.12
N GLY A 56 -12.05 5.46 -41.23
CA GLY A 56 -12.50 5.21 -42.59
C GLY A 56 -11.90 3.97 -43.28
N SER A 57 -11.00 3.26 -42.60
CA SER A 57 -10.34 2.06 -43.15
C SER A 57 -10.90 0.79 -42.52
N GLU A 58 -11.88 0.16 -43.17
CA GLU A 58 -12.17 -1.26 -42.95
C GLU A 58 -10.98 -2.11 -43.42
N ARG A 59 -10.00 -2.31 -42.54
CA ARG A 59 -9.04 -3.42 -42.61
C ARG A 59 -8.83 -3.95 -41.19
N PRO A 60 -8.95 -5.27 -40.96
CA PRO A 60 -8.76 -5.88 -39.66
C PRO A 60 -7.27 -5.90 -39.33
N VAL A 61 -6.81 -4.80 -38.76
CA VAL A 61 -5.62 -4.79 -37.92
C VAL A 61 -6.12 -5.16 -36.53
N ASP A 62 -5.42 -6.06 -35.83
CA ASP A 62 -5.56 -6.30 -34.40
C ASP A 62 -5.43 -4.96 -33.64
N GLY A 63 -6.53 -4.22 -33.60
CA GLY A 63 -6.64 -2.90 -33.03
C GLY A 63 -6.87 -3.08 -31.56
N ALA A 64 -5.80 -3.01 -30.76
CA ALA A 64 -5.95 -2.68 -29.36
C ALA A 64 -6.58 -1.29 -29.30
N ALA A 65 -7.91 -1.24 -29.28
CA ALA A 65 -8.66 -0.06 -28.90
C ALA A 65 -8.02 0.48 -27.62
N SER A 66 -7.78 1.79 -27.56
CA SER A 66 -7.35 2.42 -26.30
C SER A 66 -8.25 1.89 -25.18
N PRO A 67 -7.68 1.28 -24.13
CA PRO A 67 -8.46 0.58 -23.13
C PRO A 67 -9.51 1.54 -22.57
N SER A 68 -10.75 1.07 -22.45
CA SER A 68 -11.81 1.93 -21.93
C SER A 68 -11.49 2.31 -20.48
N LEU A 69 -12.08 3.42 -20.00
CA LEU A 69 -11.94 3.81 -18.60
C LEU A 69 -12.41 2.70 -17.64
N THR A 70 -13.36 1.87 -18.08
CA THR A 70 -13.83 0.71 -17.31
C THR A 70 -12.75 -0.38 -17.27
N ASP A 71 -12.15 -0.71 -18.42
CA ASP A 71 -11.06 -1.70 -18.48
C ASP A 71 -9.86 -1.28 -17.63
N PHE A 72 -9.54 0.02 -17.64
CA PHE A 72 -8.49 0.58 -16.77
C PHE A 72 -8.87 0.50 -15.29
N ALA A 73 -10.10 0.84 -14.91
CA ALA A 73 -10.53 0.71 -13.52
C ALA A 73 -10.57 -0.75 -13.05
N ASP A 74 -10.91 -1.68 -13.93
CA ASP A 74 -10.98 -3.12 -13.65
C ASP A 74 -9.61 -3.81 -13.67
N CYS A 75 -8.56 -3.20 -14.23
CA CYS A 75 -7.21 -3.76 -14.10
C CYS A 75 -6.56 -3.43 -12.75
N LEU A 76 -7.12 -2.48 -11.99
CA LEU A 76 -6.64 -2.10 -10.68
C LEU A 76 -7.11 -3.10 -9.61
N THR A 77 -6.21 -3.45 -8.69
CA THR A 77 -6.50 -4.30 -7.52
C THR A 77 -7.13 -3.53 -6.34
N ILE A 78 -7.47 -2.27 -6.56
CA ILE A 78 -8.08 -1.37 -5.57
C ILE A 78 -9.53 -1.10 -5.95
N GLY A 79 -10.37 -0.81 -4.97
CA GLY A 79 -11.76 -0.40 -5.24
C GLY A 79 -11.77 0.98 -5.90
N VAL A 80 -12.51 1.14 -7.00
CA VAL A 80 -12.68 2.43 -7.68
C VAL A 80 -14.17 2.72 -7.82
N VAL A 81 -14.60 3.88 -7.33
CA VAL A 81 -15.95 4.41 -7.51
C VAL A 81 -15.86 5.82 -8.09
N LEU A 82 -16.54 6.06 -9.21
CA LEU A 82 -16.69 7.38 -9.80
C LEU A 82 -18.10 7.90 -9.51
N ILE A 83 -18.20 9.09 -8.94
CA ILE A 83 -19.48 9.76 -8.67
C ILE A 83 -19.49 11.19 -9.23
N ASP A 84 -20.67 11.75 -9.46
CA ASP A 84 -20.84 13.20 -9.70
C ASP A 84 -21.01 13.98 -8.37
N PHE A 85 -21.11 15.31 -8.47
CA PHE A 85 -21.32 16.18 -7.30
C PHE A 85 -22.75 16.07 -6.71
N ASP A 86 -23.69 15.50 -7.45
CA ASP A 86 -25.03 15.11 -6.96
C ASP A 86 -25.02 13.73 -6.26
N LEU A 87 -23.82 13.18 -6.06
CA LEU A 87 -23.53 11.91 -5.40
C LEU A 87 -24.08 10.69 -6.15
N ARG A 88 -24.35 10.81 -7.45
CA ARG A 88 -24.76 9.68 -8.27
C ARG A 88 -23.55 8.87 -8.70
N VAL A 89 -23.65 7.55 -8.59
CA VAL A 89 -22.59 6.65 -9.05
C VAL A 89 -22.60 6.56 -10.56
N LEU A 90 -21.48 6.92 -11.19
CA LEU A 90 -21.30 6.87 -12.64
C LEU A 90 -20.60 5.58 -13.08
N ALA A 91 -19.65 5.10 -12.28
CA ALA A 91 -18.95 3.86 -12.52
C ALA A 91 -18.46 3.25 -11.21
N ILE A 92 -18.32 1.92 -11.20
CA ILE A 92 -17.73 1.15 -10.12
C ILE A 92 -17.03 -0.08 -10.69
N ASN A 93 -15.79 -0.35 -10.27
CA ASN A 93 -15.05 -1.52 -10.72
C ASN A 93 -15.43 -2.79 -9.93
N HIS A 94 -14.98 -3.95 -10.41
CA HIS A 94 -15.31 -5.24 -9.78
C HIS A 94 -14.77 -5.37 -8.34
N VAL A 95 -13.62 -4.75 -8.03
CA VAL A 95 -13.04 -4.77 -6.67
C VAL A 95 -13.93 -4.04 -5.67
N ALA A 96 -14.39 -2.83 -6.01
CA ALA A 96 -15.28 -2.06 -5.15
C ALA A 96 -16.64 -2.75 -5.00
N GLN A 97 -17.19 -3.35 -6.08
CA GLN A 97 -18.42 -4.16 -6.00
C GLN A 97 -18.30 -5.31 -4.98
N ALA A 98 -17.18 -6.04 -5.01
CA ALA A 98 -16.91 -7.14 -4.07
C ALA A 98 -16.69 -6.66 -2.61
N GLN A 99 -16.26 -5.42 -2.40
CA GLN A 99 -16.11 -4.84 -1.07
C GLN A 99 -17.46 -4.43 -0.47
N VAL A 100 -18.36 -3.86 -1.26
CA VAL A 100 -19.66 -3.36 -0.79
C VAL A 100 -20.80 -4.40 -0.89
N ASP A 101 -20.51 -5.58 -1.43
CA ASP A 101 -21.46 -6.69 -1.65
C ASP A 101 -22.71 -6.25 -2.45
N ARG A 102 -22.46 -5.52 -3.54
CA ARG A 102 -23.49 -5.03 -4.47
C ARG A 102 -22.99 -5.09 -5.91
N THR A 103 -23.93 -5.26 -6.85
CA THR A 103 -23.59 -5.32 -8.27
C THR A 103 -23.56 -3.92 -8.87
N LYS A 104 -22.88 -3.79 -10.02
CA LYS A 104 -22.87 -2.54 -10.81
C LYS A 104 -24.28 -2.04 -11.12
N ASP A 105 -25.20 -2.93 -11.48
CA ASP A 105 -26.56 -2.59 -11.89
C ASP A 105 -27.40 -2.02 -10.74
N ASP A 106 -27.08 -2.40 -9.50
CA ASP A 106 -27.74 -1.85 -8.31
C ASP A 106 -27.25 -0.44 -7.95
N LEU A 107 -26.03 -0.09 -8.39
CA LEU A 107 -25.32 1.10 -7.92
C LEU A 107 -25.31 2.23 -8.95
N VAL A 108 -25.03 1.92 -10.22
CA VAL A 108 -24.86 2.93 -11.27
C VAL A 108 -26.18 3.69 -11.50
N GLY A 109 -26.09 5.02 -11.57
CA GLY A 109 -27.21 5.95 -11.67
C GLY A 109 -27.89 6.29 -10.34
N GLN A 110 -27.67 5.50 -9.29
CA GLN A 110 -28.22 5.72 -7.97
C GLN A 110 -27.36 6.68 -7.15
N ARG A 111 -27.97 7.31 -6.14
CA ARG A 111 -27.24 8.12 -5.16
C ARG A 111 -26.47 7.21 -4.21
N LEU A 112 -25.17 7.46 -4.05
CA LEU A 112 -24.22 6.62 -3.30
C LEU A 112 -24.76 6.21 -1.92
N PHE A 113 -25.20 7.18 -1.10
CA PHE A 113 -25.68 6.92 0.26
C PHE A 113 -27.07 6.30 0.31
N SER A 114 -27.86 6.41 -0.76
CA SER A 114 -29.15 5.71 -0.88
C SER A 114 -28.95 4.26 -1.31
N ALA A 115 -28.00 4.03 -2.22
CA ALA A 115 -27.65 2.70 -2.73
C ALA A 115 -26.84 1.88 -1.71
N ILE A 116 -26.06 2.56 -0.88
CA ILE A 116 -25.25 1.96 0.19
C ILE A 116 -25.59 2.63 1.54
N PRO A 117 -26.72 2.27 2.18
CA PRO A 117 -27.18 2.90 3.42
C PRO A 117 -26.18 2.83 4.57
N LEU A 118 -25.29 1.82 4.58
CA LEU A 118 -24.25 1.66 5.60
C LEU A 118 -23.25 2.83 5.65
N LEU A 119 -23.12 3.58 4.55
CA LEU A 119 -22.27 4.77 4.51
C LEU A 119 -22.94 5.98 5.19
N GLN A 120 -24.26 5.97 5.42
CA GLN A 120 -24.96 7.07 6.08
C GLN A 120 -24.51 7.22 7.54
N GLY A 121 -24.18 8.44 7.95
CA GLY A 121 -23.66 8.76 9.28
C GLY A 121 -22.21 8.33 9.50
N SER A 122 -21.54 7.78 8.47
CA SER A 122 -20.14 7.33 8.59
C SER A 122 -19.13 8.46 8.36
N LEU A 123 -17.88 8.20 8.74
CA LEU A 123 -16.77 9.08 8.38
C LEU A 123 -16.58 9.19 6.87
N ILE A 124 -16.85 8.12 6.10
CA ILE A 124 -16.76 8.14 4.64
C ILE A 124 -17.74 9.16 4.05
N GLU A 125 -18.98 9.22 4.55
CA GLU A 125 -19.95 10.25 4.12
C GLU A 125 -19.42 11.66 4.38
N THR A 126 -18.81 11.88 5.55
CA THR A 126 -18.26 13.18 5.94
C THR A 126 -17.15 13.60 4.99
N TYR A 127 -16.22 12.70 4.65
CA TYR A 127 -15.13 12.98 3.71
C TYR A 127 -15.62 13.22 2.29
N VAL A 128 -16.59 12.44 1.79
CA VAL A 128 -17.20 12.65 0.47
C VAL A 128 -17.89 14.01 0.40
N ARG A 129 -18.72 14.37 1.39
CA ARG A 129 -19.40 15.67 1.43
C ARG A 129 -18.43 16.85 1.52
N ARG A 130 -17.34 16.69 2.30
CA ARG A 130 -16.27 17.66 2.39
C ARG A 130 -15.59 17.84 1.03
N ALA A 131 -15.21 16.75 0.36
CA ALA A 131 -14.54 16.80 -0.94
C ALA A 131 -15.42 17.45 -2.03
N VAL A 132 -16.75 17.25 -2.00
CA VAL A 132 -17.68 17.96 -2.90
C VAL A 132 -17.66 19.48 -2.64
N THR A 133 -17.62 19.88 -1.37
CA THR A 133 -17.70 21.29 -0.96
C THR A 133 -16.37 22.02 -1.16
N SER A 134 -15.26 21.43 -0.72
CA SER A 134 -13.93 22.04 -0.80
C SER A 134 -13.29 21.89 -2.17
N ARG A 135 -13.67 20.86 -2.94
CA ARG A 135 -12.99 20.43 -4.18
C ARG A 135 -11.50 20.10 -3.97
N GLU A 136 -11.15 19.75 -2.74
CA GLU A 136 -9.79 19.32 -2.37
C GLU A 136 -9.76 17.81 -2.17
N PRO A 137 -8.66 17.14 -2.57
CA PRO A 137 -8.44 15.74 -2.24
C PRO A 137 -8.42 15.51 -0.73
N CYS A 138 -8.92 14.36 -0.29
CA CYS A 138 -8.78 13.93 1.10
C CYS A 138 -8.51 12.42 1.18
N SER A 139 -7.82 12.02 2.25
CA SER A 139 -7.43 10.65 2.53
C SER A 139 -7.69 10.32 3.99
N ALA A 140 -8.14 9.11 4.28
CA ALA A 140 -8.30 8.63 5.64
C ALA A 140 -8.14 7.11 5.73
N GLU A 141 -7.52 6.65 6.81
CA GLU A 141 -7.43 5.24 7.18
C GLU A 141 -8.47 4.95 8.26
N LEU A 142 -9.33 3.97 8.00
CA LEU A 142 -10.56 3.72 8.76
C LEU A 142 -10.79 2.21 8.93
N PRO A 143 -11.45 1.76 10.01
CA PRO A 143 -12.02 0.42 10.05
C PRO A 143 -13.04 0.24 8.90
N SER A 144 -13.03 -0.93 8.27
CA SER A 144 -14.01 -1.27 7.23
C SER A 144 -15.41 -1.36 7.84
N LEU A 145 -16.38 -0.75 7.18
CA LEU A 145 -17.80 -0.89 7.56
C LEU A 145 -18.39 -2.24 7.12
N PHE A 146 -17.81 -2.87 6.09
CA PHE A 146 -18.37 -4.06 5.45
C PHE A 146 -17.78 -5.38 5.97
N ARG A 147 -16.58 -5.34 6.55
CA ARG A 147 -15.88 -6.55 7.04
C ARG A 147 -15.27 -6.26 8.40
N ALA A 148 -15.56 -7.11 9.38
CA ALA A 148 -14.94 -7.04 10.70
C ALA A 148 -13.42 -7.25 10.59
N ASP A 149 -12.66 -6.57 11.45
CA ASP A 149 -11.19 -6.62 11.53
C ASP A 149 -10.42 -6.20 10.28
N ASN A 150 -11.09 -5.69 9.24
CA ASN A 150 -10.46 -5.10 8.08
C ASN A 150 -10.23 -3.60 8.29
N TRP A 151 -9.11 -3.12 7.74
CA TRP A 151 -8.78 -1.70 7.66
C TRP A 151 -8.72 -1.28 6.21
N ILE A 152 -9.27 -0.11 5.92
CA ILE A 152 -9.27 0.47 4.59
C ILE A 152 -8.64 1.86 4.61
N ARG A 153 -7.96 2.21 3.53
CA ARG A 153 -7.65 3.61 3.21
C ARG A 153 -8.59 4.07 2.11
N VAL A 154 -9.26 5.19 2.35
CA VAL A 154 -10.16 5.82 1.38
C VAL A 154 -9.50 7.10 0.90
N ASP A 155 -9.19 7.16 -0.40
CA ASP A 155 -8.64 8.33 -1.06
C ASP A 155 -9.70 8.93 -2.00
N ILE A 156 -10.07 10.19 -1.77
CA ILE A 156 -11.13 10.88 -2.51
C ILE A 156 -10.51 12.03 -3.28
N HIS A 157 -10.66 11.99 -4.60
CA HIS A 157 -10.06 12.94 -5.53
C HIS A 157 -11.13 13.61 -6.38
N PRO A 158 -11.47 14.87 -6.11
CA PRO A 158 -12.30 15.67 -6.99
C PRO A 158 -11.56 15.97 -8.31
N PHE A 159 -12.25 15.85 -9.44
CA PHE A 159 -11.77 16.36 -10.73
C PHE A 159 -12.97 16.85 -11.57
N ALA A 160 -12.82 18.00 -12.23
CA ALA A 160 -13.91 18.63 -12.99
C ALA A 160 -15.23 18.71 -12.18
N HIS A 161 -16.25 17.93 -12.58
CA HIS A 161 -17.56 17.82 -11.91
C HIS A 161 -17.79 16.44 -11.27
N HIS A 162 -16.72 15.70 -11.02
CA HIS A 162 -16.75 14.33 -10.53
C HIS A 162 -15.83 14.12 -9.32
N LEU A 163 -16.07 13.06 -8.57
CA LEU A 163 -15.17 12.57 -7.53
C LEU A 163 -14.83 11.12 -7.84
N THR A 164 -13.53 10.83 -7.79
CA THR A 164 -13.03 9.46 -7.76
C THR A 164 -12.77 9.08 -6.32
N ILE A 165 -13.36 7.97 -5.88
CA ILE A 165 -13.12 7.37 -4.56
C ILE A 165 -12.34 6.08 -4.80
N LEU A 166 -11.16 6.01 -4.20
CA LEU A 166 -10.31 4.83 -4.19
C LEU A 166 -10.39 4.18 -2.82
N VAL A 167 -10.56 2.86 -2.78
CA VAL A 167 -10.63 2.09 -1.54
C VAL A 167 -9.56 1.02 -1.55
N HIS A 168 -8.56 1.21 -0.70
CA HIS A 168 -7.46 0.28 -0.50
C HIS A 168 -7.76 -0.60 0.70
N ASP A 169 -7.56 -1.92 0.57
CA ASP A 169 -7.47 -2.80 1.74
C ASP A 169 -6.05 -2.70 2.31
N ILE A 170 -5.93 -2.15 3.52
CA ILE A 170 -4.66 -1.98 4.24
C ILE A 170 -4.58 -2.90 5.47
N THR A 171 -5.43 -3.93 5.53
CA THR A 171 -5.56 -4.82 6.69
C THR A 171 -4.24 -5.51 7.02
N GLU A 172 -3.56 -6.05 6.02
CA GLU A 172 -2.29 -6.74 6.24
C GLU A 172 -1.17 -5.79 6.65
N ASP A 173 -1.14 -4.58 6.08
CA ASP A 173 -0.19 -3.54 6.49
C ASP A 173 -0.44 -3.11 7.94
N MET A 174 -1.70 -2.90 8.33
CA MET A 174 -2.07 -2.57 9.72
C MET A 174 -1.74 -3.70 10.70
N LYS A 175 -1.98 -4.97 10.33
CA LYS A 175 -1.58 -6.12 11.15
C LYS A 175 -0.07 -6.21 11.32
N ARG A 176 0.70 -5.97 10.25
CA ARG A 176 2.17 -5.96 10.31
C ARG A 176 2.69 -4.86 11.23
N HIS A 177 2.15 -3.64 11.12
CA HIS A 177 2.52 -2.54 12.01
C HIS A 177 2.17 -2.85 13.47
N ARG A 178 0.95 -3.30 13.76
CA ARG A 178 0.55 -3.69 15.12
C ARG A 178 1.41 -4.80 15.72
N LEU A 179 1.81 -5.79 14.91
CA LEU A 179 2.70 -6.86 15.36
C LEU A 179 4.11 -6.33 15.64
N ALA A 180 4.61 -5.39 14.82
CA ALA A 180 5.88 -4.73 15.06
C ALA A 180 5.83 -3.90 16.36
N ASP A 181 4.79 -3.12 16.58
CA ASP A 181 4.57 -2.34 17.80
C ASP A 181 4.50 -3.26 19.03
N ALA A 182 3.71 -4.33 18.98
CA ALA A 182 3.62 -5.29 20.08
C ALA A 182 4.97 -5.97 20.38
N ARG A 183 5.74 -6.34 19.35
CA ARG A 183 7.11 -6.87 19.52
C ARG A 183 8.04 -5.84 20.13
N GLN A 184 7.92 -4.57 19.74
CA GLN A 184 8.70 -3.47 20.29
C GLN A 184 8.37 -3.27 21.78
N SER A 185 7.09 -3.14 22.13
CA SER A 185 6.65 -2.97 23.51
C SER A 185 7.02 -4.16 24.40
N LEU A 186 6.93 -5.40 23.90
CA LEU A 186 7.38 -6.58 24.65
C LEU A 186 8.89 -6.52 24.92
N ARG A 187 9.69 -6.08 23.96
CA ARG A 187 11.14 -5.94 24.14
C ARG A 187 11.46 -4.85 25.17
N GLU A 188 10.81 -3.70 25.07
CA GLU A 188 10.96 -2.60 26.05
C GLU A 188 10.59 -3.05 27.47
N ALA A 189 9.51 -3.82 27.62
CA ALA A 189 9.11 -4.37 28.91
C ALA A 189 10.16 -5.35 29.48
N ILE A 190 10.79 -6.17 28.62
CA ILE A 190 11.87 -7.08 29.03
C ILE A 190 13.13 -6.28 29.41
N ALA A 191 13.48 -5.24 28.66
CA ALA A 191 14.69 -4.46 28.87
C ALA A 191 14.72 -3.74 30.23
N VAL A 192 13.54 -3.36 30.76
CA VAL A 192 13.39 -2.69 32.06
C VAL A 192 13.20 -3.71 33.20
N HIS A 193 13.07 -5.00 32.91
CA HIS A 193 12.83 -6.02 33.92
C HIS A 193 14.13 -6.57 34.52
N ASP A 194 14.43 -6.20 35.77
CA ASP A 194 15.68 -6.55 36.49
C ASP A 194 16.02 -8.04 36.61
N GLY A 195 15.04 -8.93 36.42
CA GLY A 195 15.20 -10.39 36.56
C GLY A 195 15.44 -11.16 35.26
N ILE A 196 15.30 -10.53 34.09
CA ILE A 196 15.31 -11.24 32.79
C ILE A 196 16.47 -10.73 31.95
N GLY A 197 17.47 -11.58 31.75
CA GLY A 197 18.47 -11.38 30.71
C GLY A 197 17.89 -11.78 29.35
N TYR A 198 18.11 -10.95 28.34
CA TYR A 198 17.71 -11.25 26.96
C TYR A 198 18.89 -11.07 26.03
N ALA A 199 19.11 -12.04 25.15
CA ALA A 199 20.10 -12.01 24.10
C ALA A 199 19.53 -12.58 22.79
N CYS A 200 19.88 -11.97 21.67
CA CYS A 200 19.71 -12.53 20.34
C CYS A 200 21.04 -13.10 19.86
N VAL A 201 21.02 -14.31 19.32
CA VAL A 201 22.17 -14.92 18.66
C VAL A 201 21.84 -15.22 17.20
N ASN A 202 22.81 -15.09 16.29
CA ASN A 202 22.67 -15.53 14.90
C ASN A 202 22.66 -17.06 14.78
N ILE A 203 22.52 -17.54 13.55
CA ILE A 203 22.57 -18.97 13.19
C ILE A 203 23.88 -19.69 13.58
N ARG A 204 24.97 -18.96 13.86
CA ARG A 204 26.24 -19.53 14.34
C ARG A 204 26.35 -19.50 15.87
N GLY A 205 25.33 -19.00 16.58
CA GLY A 205 25.32 -18.87 18.03
C GLY A 205 26.15 -17.70 18.57
N HIS A 206 26.51 -16.73 17.74
CA HIS A 206 27.17 -15.51 18.21
C HIS A 206 26.13 -14.44 18.51
N ILE A 207 26.40 -13.66 19.55
CA ILE A 207 25.50 -12.60 20.03
C ILE A 207 25.43 -11.48 18.99
N ASP A 208 24.22 -11.16 18.57
CA ASP A 208 23.94 -10.02 17.69
C ASP A 208 23.44 -8.81 18.49
N ARG A 209 22.67 -9.06 19.56
CA ARG A 209 22.07 -8.04 20.42
C ARG A 209 21.83 -8.57 21.83
N VAL A 210 21.89 -7.70 22.83
CA VAL A 210 21.57 -8.00 24.23
C VAL A 210 20.78 -6.87 24.88
N GLU A 211 20.00 -7.18 25.92
CA GLU A 211 19.34 -6.15 26.73
C GLU A 211 20.18 -5.81 27.98
N PRO A 212 19.97 -4.64 28.63
CA PRO A 212 20.81 -4.15 29.73
C PRO A 212 20.99 -5.15 30.88
N THR A 213 19.92 -5.82 31.29
CA THR A 213 19.98 -6.82 32.38
C THR A 213 20.94 -7.98 32.05
N PHE A 214 21.10 -8.35 30.79
CA PHE A 214 22.08 -9.35 30.38
C PHE A 214 23.52 -8.84 30.53
N CYS A 215 23.76 -7.60 30.12
CA CYS A 215 25.05 -6.92 30.32
C CYS A 215 25.43 -6.88 31.81
N ASP A 216 24.46 -6.62 32.69
CA ASP A 216 24.66 -6.60 34.15
C ASP A 216 24.97 -7.99 34.72
N MET A 217 24.33 -9.05 34.19
CA MET A 217 24.62 -10.43 34.61
C MET A 217 26.04 -10.87 34.27
N VAL A 218 26.54 -10.48 33.08
CA VAL A 218 27.87 -10.86 32.59
C VAL A 218 28.95 -9.84 32.98
N ARG A 219 28.55 -8.63 33.41
CA ARG A 219 29.41 -7.47 33.69
C ARG A 219 30.28 -7.07 32.51
N LEU A 220 29.69 -7.07 31.32
CA LEU A 220 30.29 -6.64 30.07
C LEU A 220 29.35 -5.66 29.35
N SER A 221 29.92 -4.68 28.65
CA SER A 221 29.13 -3.80 27.79
C SER A 221 28.62 -4.56 26.55
N GLU A 222 27.51 -4.10 25.98
CA GLU A 222 26.93 -4.65 24.76
C GLU A 222 27.96 -4.72 23.61
N GLU A 223 28.76 -3.66 23.42
CA GLU A 223 29.81 -3.58 22.40
C GLU A 223 30.84 -4.71 22.51
N ARG A 224 31.16 -5.14 23.74
CA ARG A 224 32.12 -6.24 23.99
C ARG A 224 31.47 -7.62 23.84
N LEU A 225 30.15 -7.68 23.91
CA LEU A 225 29.37 -8.91 23.76
C LEU A 225 29.00 -9.15 22.31
N GLN A 226 28.96 -8.12 21.47
CA GLN A 226 28.68 -8.25 20.06
C GLN A 226 29.68 -9.21 19.38
N HIS A 227 29.14 -10.15 18.60
CA HIS A 227 29.87 -11.22 17.92
C HIS A 227 30.59 -12.22 18.83
N VAL A 228 30.42 -12.16 20.15
CA VAL A 228 30.92 -13.21 21.06
C VAL A 228 30.04 -14.45 20.94
N ALA A 229 30.64 -15.64 20.90
CA ALA A 229 29.88 -16.88 20.93
C ALA A 229 29.21 -17.02 22.30
N MET A 230 27.87 -17.13 22.33
CA MET A 230 27.11 -17.21 23.59
C MET A 230 27.57 -18.38 24.47
N ALA A 231 27.98 -19.49 23.85
CA ALA A 231 28.50 -20.65 24.57
C ALA A 231 29.82 -20.38 25.32
N ASP A 232 30.58 -19.33 24.98
CA ASP A 232 31.81 -18.98 25.69
C ASP A 232 31.55 -18.29 27.02
N LEU A 233 30.38 -17.67 27.18
CA LEU A 233 29.89 -17.11 28.44
C LEU A 233 29.30 -18.18 29.37
N VAL A 234 29.27 -19.44 28.95
CA VAL A 234 28.77 -20.57 29.76
C VAL A 234 29.95 -21.36 30.34
N PRO A 235 29.93 -21.71 31.64
CA PRO A 235 30.96 -22.55 32.25
C PRO A 235 31.14 -23.87 31.51
N ILE A 236 32.36 -24.40 31.51
CA ILE A 236 32.73 -25.62 30.78
C ILE A 236 31.80 -26.79 31.13
N SER A 237 31.38 -26.92 32.39
CA SER A 237 30.46 -27.96 32.86
C SER A 237 29.07 -27.91 32.21
N HIS A 238 28.57 -26.73 31.83
CA HIS A 238 27.25 -26.56 31.21
C HIS A 238 27.32 -26.32 29.69
N ARG A 239 28.51 -26.06 29.14
CA ARG A 239 28.71 -25.66 27.74
C ARG A 239 28.21 -26.68 26.72
N VAL A 240 28.38 -27.97 26.98
CA VAL A 240 27.93 -29.05 26.09
C VAL A 240 26.41 -29.06 26.01
N ALA A 241 25.73 -29.06 27.16
CA ALA A 241 24.28 -29.05 27.24
C ALA A 241 23.67 -27.79 26.60
N PHE A 242 24.29 -26.62 26.80
CA PHE A 242 23.86 -25.38 26.16
C PHE A 242 23.99 -25.44 24.63
N ARG A 243 25.13 -25.91 24.11
CA ARG A 243 25.35 -26.04 22.65
C ARG A 243 24.36 -27.00 22.01
N GLU A 244 24.09 -28.13 22.66
CA GLU A 244 23.11 -29.09 22.18
C GLU A 244 21.70 -28.50 22.15
N ALA A 245 21.29 -27.81 23.23
CA ALA A 245 19.99 -27.14 23.27
C ALA A 245 19.86 -26.06 22.17
N LEU A 246 20.91 -25.26 21.96
CA LEU A 246 20.92 -24.24 20.91
C LEU A 246 20.83 -24.87 19.51
N ASP A 247 21.61 -25.92 19.24
CA ASP A 247 21.58 -26.63 17.95
C ASP A 247 20.22 -27.28 17.68
N GLN A 248 19.59 -27.88 18.69
CA GLN A 248 18.24 -28.41 18.56
C GLN A 248 17.21 -27.33 18.20
N VAL A 249 17.31 -26.14 18.80
CA VAL A 249 16.40 -25.02 18.47
C VAL A 249 16.66 -24.49 17.06
N LEU A 250 17.92 -24.29 16.68
CA LEU A 250 18.30 -23.79 15.36
C LEU A 250 17.95 -24.76 14.23
N THR A 251 17.92 -26.07 14.52
CA THR A 251 17.45 -27.12 13.59
C THR A 251 15.93 -27.30 13.59
N GLY A 252 15.18 -26.44 14.30
CA GLY A 252 13.72 -26.39 14.24
C GLY A 252 13.01 -27.40 15.15
N LYS A 253 13.70 -27.99 16.14
CA LYS A 253 13.08 -28.96 17.08
C LYS A 253 12.24 -28.30 18.19
N GLY A 254 11.90 -27.02 18.03
CA GLY A 254 11.10 -26.22 18.97
C GLY A 254 11.90 -25.64 20.13
N ALA A 255 11.28 -24.75 20.91
CA ALA A 255 11.91 -24.08 22.05
C ALA A 255 12.37 -25.09 23.13
N ARG A 256 13.40 -24.70 23.88
CA ARG A 256 14.00 -25.51 24.95
C ARG A 256 14.27 -24.67 26.18
N THR A 257 14.09 -25.26 27.35
CA THR A 257 14.49 -24.67 28.63
C THR A 257 15.45 -25.61 29.33
N ILE A 258 16.57 -25.09 29.81
CA ILE A 258 17.61 -25.83 30.53
C ILE A 258 18.09 -25.01 31.73
N ASP A 259 18.56 -25.70 32.76
CA ASP A 259 19.28 -25.05 33.86
C ASP A 259 20.77 -24.95 33.51
N SER A 260 21.36 -23.78 33.71
CA SER A 260 22.72 -23.44 33.30
C SER A 260 23.35 -22.42 34.26
N ALA A 261 24.53 -21.92 33.90
CA ALA A 261 25.17 -20.81 34.56
C ALA A 261 25.81 -19.87 33.51
N LEU A 262 25.95 -18.59 33.88
CA LEU A 262 26.70 -17.59 33.13
C LEU A 262 28.00 -17.23 33.86
N LEU A 263 29.09 -17.11 33.11
CA LEU A 263 30.34 -16.54 33.58
C LEU A 263 30.28 -15.01 33.49
N SER A 264 30.53 -14.36 34.62
CA SER A 264 30.75 -12.91 34.69
C SER A 264 32.24 -12.59 34.45
N ASN A 265 32.54 -11.38 34.00
CA ASN A 265 33.90 -10.91 33.73
C ASN A 265 34.82 -10.90 34.97
N ASP A 266 34.26 -10.96 36.18
CA ASP A 266 34.99 -11.12 37.44
C ASP A 266 35.25 -12.60 37.83
N GLY A 267 34.86 -13.55 36.98
CA GLY A 267 35.03 -14.99 37.19
C GLY A 267 33.93 -15.65 38.01
N ALA A 268 32.91 -14.91 38.47
CA ALA A 268 31.77 -15.49 39.16
C ALA A 268 30.86 -16.26 38.19
N ALA A 269 30.27 -17.36 38.66
CA ALA A 269 29.25 -18.10 37.94
C ALA A 269 27.86 -17.78 38.50
N VAL A 270 26.97 -17.24 37.68
CA VAL A 270 25.58 -16.92 38.05
C VAL A 270 24.68 -18.05 37.59
N ALA A 271 24.00 -18.71 38.52
CA ALA A 271 23.03 -19.75 38.20
C ALA A 271 21.81 -19.14 37.49
N VAL A 272 21.43 -19.72 36.34
CA VAL A 272 20.36 -19.20 35.50
C VAL A 272 19.54 -20.33 34.90
N ARG A 273 18.24 -20.10 34.76
CA ARG A 273 17.39 -20.88 33.87
C ARG A 273 17.36 -20.22 32.50
N VAL A 274 17.75 -20.97 31.47
CA VAL A 274 17.90 -20.49 30.11
C VAL A 274 16.80 -21.08 29.23
N THR A 275 16.03 -20.23 28.57
CA THR A 275 15.06 -20.61 27.56
C THR A 275 15.52 -20.12 26.19
N ILE A 276 15.61 -21.02 25.22
CA ILE A 276 16.05 -20.75 23.86
C ILE A 276 14.87 -20.98 22.92
N ALA A 277 14.55 -19.99 22.10
CA ALA A 277 13.51 -20.05 21.09
C ALA A 277 14.04 -19.56 19.74
N GLU A 278 13.54 -20.14 18.66
CA GLU A 278 13.97 -19.81 17.30
C GLU A 278 13.54 -18.38 16.93
N LEU A 279 14.44 -17.63 16.30
CA LEU A 279 14.14 -16.33 15.70
C LEU A 279 13.99 -16.51 14.19
N ARG A 280 12.74 -16.47 13.70
CA ARG A 280 12.44 -16.60 12.27
C ARG A 280 12.25 -15.25 11.61
N GLY A 281 12.99 -15.07 10.53
CA GLY A 281 12.87 -13.96 9.61
C GLY A 281 11.91 -14.20 8.45
N VAL A 282 11.92 -13.24 7.52
CA VAL A 282 11.15 -13.32 6.25
C VAL A 282 11.72 -14.40 5.32
N TYR A 283 13.03 -14.68 5.39
CA TYR A 283 13.74 -15.56 4.46
C TYR A 283 14.21 -16.90 5.08
N GLY A 284 13.88 -17.17 6.35
CA GLY A 284 14.27 -18.40 7.04
C GLY A 284 14.66 -18.18 8.50
N ASN A 285 15.43 -19.10 9.06
CA ASN A 285 15.95 -18.98 10.41
C ASN A 285 17.03 -17.88 10.47
N GLU A 286 16.80 -16.85 11.27
CA GLU A 286 17.74 -15.74 11.51
C GLU A 286 18.60 -15.97 12.75
N GLY A 287 18.25 -16.97 13.58
CA GLY A 287 19.01 -17.36 14.76
C GLY A 287 18.12 -17.79 15.92
N ALA A 288 18.46 -17.38 17.13
CA ALA A 288 17.68 -17.70 18.32
C ALA A 288 17.63 -16.54 19.31
N ILE A 289 16.52 -16.46 20.03
CA ILE A 289 16.38 -15.67 21.25
C ILE A 289 16.77 -16.55 22.42
N VAL A 290 17.63 -16.03 23.29
CA VAL A 290 18.04 -16.64 24.56
C VAL A 290 17.55 -15.76 25.69
N LEU A 291 16.60 -16.28 26.46
CA LEU A 291 16.06 -15.68 27.67
C LEU A 291 16.70 -16.34 28.88
N LEU A 292 17.13 -15.54 29.86
CA LEU A 292 17.79 -16.01 31.07
C LEU A 292 17.09 -15.42 32.29
N THR A 293 16.81 -16.26 33.26
CA THR A 293 16.24 -15.86 34.54
C THR A 293 17.15 -16.33 35.66
N ARG A 294 17.45 -15.45 36.62
CA ARG A 294 18.24 -15.84 37.80
C ARG A 294 17.43 -16.85 38.62
N GLN A 295 18.12 -17.86 39.14
CA GLN A 295 17.54 -18.77 40.13
C GLN A 295 17.71 -18.22 41.55
#